data_AF-A0A357A1V4-F1
#
_entry.id   AF-A0A357A1V4-F1
#
_cell.length_a   1.000
_cell.length_b   1.000
_cell.length_c   1.000
_cell.angle_alpha   90.00
_cell.angle_beta   90.00
_cell.angle_gamma   90.00
#
_symmetry.space_group_name_H-M   'P 1'
#
loop_
_entity.id
_entity.type
_entity.pdbx_description
1 polymer ?
#
loop_
_entity_poly.entity_id
_entity_poly.type
_entity_poly.pdbx_seq_one_letter_code
_entity_poly.pdbx_strand_id
1 'polypeptide(L)'
;GPSNFYNWLFAIFLIAVLVFSIRRLPLYLWVYEFLAIMVPFSYPATGYALMSLPRLDMEAFPAFIALGLAIHQNPGRRLTYFVLALPLGVLFVSLFATAHWVA
;
A
#
# COMPACT_ATOMS: atom_id res chain seq x y z
N GLY A 1 -4.46 0.73 20.52
CA GLY A 1 -5.03 2.04 20.14
C GLY A 1 -5.41 2.02 18.66
N PRO A 2 -6.17 3.02 18.18
CA PRO A 2 -6.58 3.15 16.77
C PRO A 2 -5.42 3.07 15.76
N SER A 3 -4.16 3.30 16.18
CA SER A 3 -2.95 3.16 15.36
C SER A 3 -2.74 1.76 14.76
N ASN A 4 -3.03 0.67 15.49
CA ASN A 4 -2.77 -0.67 14.98
C ASN A 4 -3.78 -1.11 13.90
N PHE A 5 -5.02 -0.60 13.95
CA PHE A 5 -6.06 -1.02 13.00
C PHE A 5 -5.71 -0.62 11.56
N TYR A 6 -5.25 0.62 11.37
CA TYR A 6 -4.83 1.10 10.04
C TYR A 6 -3.61 0.35 9.53
N ASN A 7 -2.61 0.07 10.39
CA ASN A 7 -1.42 -0.69 10.00
C ASN A 7 -1.77 -2.09 9.47
N TRP A 8 -2.73 -2.77 10.11
CA TRP A 8 -3.23 -4.06 9.62
C TRP A 8 -3.97 -3.96 8.30
N LEU A 9 -4.77 -2.89 8.11
CA LEU A 9 -5.50 -2.67 6.86
C LEU A 9 -4.53 -2.47 5.68
N PHE A 10 -3.48 -1.68 5.88
CA PHE A 10 -2.39 -1.49 4.90
C PHE A 10 -1.65 -2.81 4.65
N ALA A 11 -1.32 -3.58 5.69
CA ALA A 11 -0.67 -4.88 5.50
C ALA A 11 -1.51 -5.86 4.67
N ILE A 12 -2.83 -5.94 4.91
CA ILE A 12 -3.75 -6.79 4.13
C ILE A 12 -3.80 -6.33 2.68
N PHE A 13 -3.91 -5.01 2.45
CA PHE A 13 -3.90 -4.43 1.12
C PHE A 13 -2.61 -4.81 0.38
N LEU A 14 -1.45 -4.65 1.04
CA LEU A 14 -0.15 -4.95 0.46
C LEU A 14 0.00 -6.43 0.08
N ILE A 15 -0.45 -7.35 0.95
CA ILE A 15 -0.46 -8.78 0.65
C ILE A 15 -1.37 -9.08 -0.55
N ALA A 16 -2.54 -8.47 -0.62
CA ALA A 16 -3.47 -8.66 -1.73
C ALA A 16 -2.89 -8.18 -3.06
N VAL A 17 -2.21 -7.02 -3.06
CA VAL A 17 -1.52 -6.50 -4.26
C VAL A 17 -0.37 -7.41 -4.66
N LEU A 18 0.46 -7.88 -3.72
CA LEU A 18 1.55 -8.81 -4.01
C LEU A 18 1.05 -10.11 -4.65
N VAL A 19 -0.03 -10.71 -4.12
CA VAL A 19 -0.63 -11.93 -4.69
C VAL A 19 -1.15 -11.68 -6.10
N PHE A 20 -1.71 -10.50 -6.36
CA PHE A 20 -2.12 -10.12 -7.71
C PHE A 20 -0.92 -9.92 -8.64
N SER A 21 0.13 -9.23 -8.16
CA SER A 21 1.38 -8.99 -8.88
C SER A 21 2.08 -10.27 -9.28
N ILE A 22 2.19 -11.27 -8.39
CA ILE A 22 2.79 -12.58 -8.70
C ILE A 22 2.07 -13.26 -9.87
N ARG A 23 0.75 -13.08 -9.99
CA ARG A 23 -0.05 -13.71 -11.04
C ARG A 23 -0.08 -12.94 -12.36
N ARG A 24 0.32 -11.67 -12.37
CA ARG A 24 0.05 -10.75 -13.50
C ARG A 24 1.25 -9.95 -13.97
N LEU A 25 2.28 -9.77 -13.15
CA LEU A 25 3.47 -8.99 -13.47
C LEU A 25 4.66 -9.90 -13.80
N PRO A 26 5.59 -9.43 -14.66
CA PRO A 26 6.86 -10.11 -14.91
C PRO A 26 7.71 -10.23 -13.64
N LEU A 27 8.56 -11.25 -13.61
CA LEU A 27 9.26 -11.71 -12.39
C LEU A 27 10.01 -10.61 -11.64
N TYR A 28 10.70 -9.73 -12.36
CA TYR A 28 11.48 -8.66 -11.75
C TYR A 28 10.62 -7.65 -10.96
N LEU A 29 9.36 -7.41 -11.36
CA LEU A 29 8.48 -6.44 -10.69
C LEU A 29 7.92 -6.98 -9.39
N TRP A 30 7.40 -8.21 -9.38
CA TRP A 30 6.84 -8.78 -8.15
C TRP A 30 7.95 -9.17 -7.15
N VAL A 31 9.15 -9.52 -7.62
CA VAL A 31 10.31 -9.73 -6.74
C VAL A 31 10.75 -8.43 -6.08
N TYR A 32 10.78 -7.31 -6.81
CA TYR A 32 11.03 -6.01 -6.20
C TYR A 32 9.98 -5.70 -5.13
N GLU A 33 8.70 -5.90 -5.44
CA GLU A 33 7.60 -5.67 -4.50
C GLU A 33 7.74 -6.52 -3.24
N PHE A 34 8.04 -7.82 -3.40
CA PHE A 34 8.31 -8.72 -2.29
C PHE A 34 9.44 -8.21 -1.38
N LEU A 35 10.57 -7.80 -1.97
CA LEU A 35 11.71 -7.26 -1.21
C LEU A 35 11.35 -5.95 -0.51
N ALA A 36 10.62 -5.06 -1.19
CA ALA A 36 10.16 -3.79 -0.61
C ALA A 36 9.24 -4.01 0.61
N ILE A 37 8.39 -5.03 0.58
CA ILE A 37 7.54 -5.42 1.71
C ILE A 37 8.36 -5.97 2.87
N MET A 38 9.39 -6.76 2.61
CA MET A 38 10.22 -7.34 3.67
C MET A 38 10.93 -6.28 4.53
N VAL A 39 11.21 -5.09 3.98
CA VAL A 39 11.88 -3.99 4.71
C VAL A 39 11.10 -3.55 5.97
N PRO A 40 9.81 -3.13 5.91
CA PRO A 40 9.05 -2.76 7.10
C PRO A 40 8.81 -3.92 8.07
N PHE A 41 8.75 -5.16 7.58
CA PHE A 41 8.66 -6.35 8.45
C PHE A 41 9.98 -6.63 9.20
N SER A 42 11.12 -6.25 8.63
CA SER A 42 12.45 -6.45 9.23
C SER A 42 12.83 -5.39 10.28
N TYR A 43 12.17 -4.23 10.28
CA TYR A 43 12.39 -3.16 11.26
C TYR A 43 11.12 -2.89 12.11
N PRO A 44 10.74 -3.81 13.01
CA PRO A 44 9.66 -3.55 13.94
C PRO A 44 10.08 -2.46 14.94
N ALA A 45 9.48 -1.28 14.86
CA ALA A 45 9.71 -0.21 15.84
C ALA A 45 9.23 -0.66 17.24
N THR A 46 10.16 -0.71 18.19
CA THR A 46 9.91 -1.11 19.59
C THR A 46 9.05 -0.05 20.30
N GLY A 47 7.72 -0.23 20.25
CA GLY A 47 6.72 0.64 20.90
C GLY A 47 5.48 0.89 20.03
N TYR A 48 5.64 1.01 18.71
CA TYR A 48 4.56 1.22 17.74
C TYR A 48 4.81 0.36 16.49
N ALA A 49 4.29 -0.87 16.50
CA ALA A 49 4.51 -1.82 15.42
C ALA A 49 4.02 -1.27 14.07
N LEU A 50 4.89 -1.30 13.05
CA LEU A 50 4.60 -1.00 11.64
C LEU A 50 4.19 0.46 11.35
N MET A 51 4.55 1.42 12.21
CA MET A 51 4.16 2.83 12.08
C MET A 51 4.60 3.50 10.76
N SER A 52 5.71 3.04 10.17
CA SER A 52 6.24 3.52 8.88
C SER A 52 5.72 2.75 7.66
N LEU A 53 4.97 1.65 7.87
CA LEU A 53 4.52 0.76 6.79
C LEU A 53 3.58 1.45 5.79
N PRO A 54 2.60 2.27 6.23
CA PRO A 54 1.71 2.94 5.29
C PRO A 54 2.43 3.93 4.35
N ARG A 55 3.53 4.56 4.80
CA ARG A 55 4.38 5.41 3.94
C ARG A 55 5.11 4.58 2.87
N LEU A 56 5.68 3.45 3.28
CA LEU A 56 6.46 2.58 2.38
C LEU A 56 5.57 1.92 1.32
N ASP A 57 4.33 1.60 1.69
CA ASP A 57 3.32 1.09 0.75
C ASP A 57 3.00 2.14 -0.35
N MET A 58 2.84 3.40 0.04
CA MET A 58 2.63 4.50 -0.93
C MET A 58 3.84 4.79 -1.82
N GLU A 59 5.03 4.29 -1.48
CA GLU A 59 6.26 4.41 -2.27
C GLU A 59 6.52 3.18 -3.16
N ALA A 60 5.83 2.05 -2.90
CA ALA A 60 6.00 0.79 -3.62
C ALA A 60 5.49 0.88 -5.06
N PHE A 61 6.32 1.40 -5.95
CA PHE A 61 6.03 1.61 -7.37
C PHE A 61 5.40 0.42 -8.12
N PRO A 62 5.79 -0.86 -7.89
CA PRO A 62 5.17 -1.98 -8.60
C PRO A 62 3.70 -2.23 -8.22
N ALA A 63 3.31 -1.89 -6.98
CA ALA A 63 1.93 -2.00 -6.52
C ALA A 63 1.00 -1.10 -7.34
N PHE A 64 1.47 0.09 -7.71
CA PHE A 64 0.75 1.01 -8.59
C PHE A 64 0.68 0.52 -10.04
N ILE A 65 1.71 -0.18 -10.54
CA ILE A 65 1.67 -0.80 -11.87
C ILE A 65 0.62 -1.92 -11.92
N ALA A 66 0.58 -2.78 -10.88
CA ALA A 66 -0.43 -3.82 -10.75
C ALA A 66 -1.86 -3.23 -10.72
N LEU A 67 -2.09 -2.19 -9.92
CA LEU A 67 -3.37 -1.49 -9.87
C LEU A 67 -3.75 -0.88 -11.22
N GLY A 68 -2.81 -0.21 -11.90
CA GLY A 68 -3.02 0.35 -13.23
C GLY A 68 -3.47 -0.72 -14.23
N LEU A 69 -2.86 -1.91 -14.20
CA LEU A 69 -3.24 -3.04 -15.05
C LEU A 69 -4.65 -3.56 -14.76
N ALA A 70 -5.04 -3.63 -13.49
CA ALA A 70 -6.35 -4.10 -13.04
C ALA A 70 -7.49 -3.15 -13.44
N ILE A 71 -7.19 -1.86 -13.51
CA ILE A 71 -8.16 -0.78 -13.74
C ILE A 71 -8.30 -0.44 -15.23
N HIS A 72 -7.21 -0.57 -16.00
CA HIS A 72 -7.17 -0.20 -17.43
C HIS A 72 -8.24 -0.90 -18.28
N GLN A 73 -8.63 -2.13 -17.91
CA GLN A 73 -9.51 -2.97 -18.73
C GLN A 73 -11.00 -2.66 -18.60
N ASN A 74 -11.43 -1.88 -17.60
CA ASN A 74 -12.86 -1.62 -17.38
C ASN A 74 -13.12 -0.17 -16.93
N PRO A 75 -13.87 0.63 -17.71
CA PRO A 75 -14.14 2.03 -17.37
C PRO A 75 -14.90 2.21 -16.04
N GLY A 76 -15.73 1.24 -15.65
CA GLY A 76 -16.42 1.25 -14.35
C GLY A 76 -15.46 1.03 -13.17
N ARG A 77 -14.47 0.14 -13.32
CA ARG A 77 -13.39 -0.05 -12.32
C ARG A 77 -12.52 1.20 -12.20
N ARG A 78 -12.29 1.90 -13.31
CA ARG A 78 -11.56 3.17 -13.33
C ARG A 78 -12.30 4.27 -12.58
N LEU A 79 -13.60 4.43 -12.86
CA LEU A 79 -14.41 5.43 -12.17
C LEU A 79 -14.47 5.15 -10.66
N THR A 80 -14.76 3.91 -10.27
CA THR A 80 -14.82 3.52 -8.86
C THR A 80 -13.48 3.71 -8.15
N TYR A 81 -12.36 3.38 -8.81
CA TYR A 81 -11.03 3.67 -8.27
C TYR A 81 -10.84 5.15 -8.01
N PHE A 82 -11.08 6.04 -8.99
CA PHE A 82 -10.87 7.48 -8.78
C PHE A 82 -11.79 8.08 -7.71
N VAL A 83 -13.06 7.65 -7.68
CA VAL A 83 -14.04 8.12 -6.68
C VAL A 83 -13.61 7.74 -5.26
N LEU A 84 -13.00 6.57 -5.07
CA LEU A 84 -12.51 6.12 -3.75
C LEU A 84 -11.11 6.65 -3.43
N ALA A 85 -10.22 6.68 -4.42
CA ALA A 85 -8.82 7.07 -4.24
C ALA A 85 -8.65 8.54 -3.90
N LEU A 86 -9.49 9.44 -4.43
CA LEU A 86 -9.43 10.87 -4.12
C LEU A 86 -9.67 11.18 -2.62
N PRO A 87 -10.79 10.77 -2.00
CA PRO A 87 -11.02 11.03 -0.58
C PRO A 87 -10.04 10.26 0.32
N LEU A 88 -9.67 9.03 -0.05
CA LEU A 88 -8.65 8.26 0.67
C LEU A 88 -7.28 8.94 0.60
N GLY A 89 -6.91 9.52 -0.55
CA GLY A 89 -5.68 10.28 -0.70
C GLY A 89 -5.65 11.50 0.22
N VAL A 90 -6.74 12.26 0.32
CA VAL A 90 -6.85 13.39 1.26
C VAL A 90 -6.74 12.92 2.71
N LEU A 91 -7.37 11.79 3.06
CA LEU A 91 -7.28 11.19 4.38
C LEU A 91 -5.84 10.77 4.70
N PHE A 92 -5.15 10.07 3.79
CA PHE A 92 -3.79 9.60 4.04
C PHE A 92 -2.78 10.75 4.08
N VAL A 93 -2.93 11.76 3.21
CA VAL A 93 -2.09 12.97 3.27
C VAL A 93 -2.31 13.72 4.58
N SER A 94 -3.55 13.83 5.07
CA SER A 94 -3.81 14.49 6.35
C SER A 94 -3.27 13.71 7.55
N LEU A 95 -3.38 12.37 7.54
CA LEU A 95 -2.76 11.50 8.55
C LEU A 95 -1.23 11.59 8.54
N PHE A 96 -0.63 11.67 7.35
CA PHE A 96 0.80 11.89 7.19
C PHE A 96 1.22 13.27 7.73
N ALA A 97 0.53 14.33 7.33
CA ALA A 97 0.82 15.70 7.75
C ALA A 97 0.65 15.92 9.25
N THR A 98 -0.24 15.16 9.89
CA THR A 98 -0.47 15.20 11.34
C THR A 98 0.43 14.23 12.12
N ALA A 99 1.51 13.74 11.50
CA ALA A 99 2.52 12.89 12.12
C ALA A 99 1.99 11.58 12.74
N HIS A 100 0.80 11.11 12.32
CA HIS A 100 0.26 9.85 12.85
C HIS A 100 1.10 8.64 12.40
N TRP A 101 1.90 8.79 11.33
CA TRP A 101 2.70 7.74 10.69
C TRP A 101 4.21 8.00 10.80
N VAL A 102 4.60 8.92 11.70
CA VAL A 102 6.00 9.24 11.99
C VAL A 102 6.33 8.66 13.36
N ALA A 103 7.39 7.86 13.44
CA ALA A 103 7.92 7.31 14.68
C ALA A 103 8.47 8.39 15.61
#